data_AF-A0A4Q3C704-F1
#
_entry.id   AF-A0A4Q3C704-F1
#
_cell.length_a   1.000
_cell.length_b   1.000
_cell.length_c   1.000
_cell.angle_alpha   90.00
_cell.angle_beta   90.00
_cell.angle_gamma   90.00
#
_symmetry.space_group_name_H-M   'P 1'
#
loop_
_entity.id
_entity.type
_entity.pdbx_description
1 polymer ?
#
loop_
_entity_poly.entity_id
_entity_poly.type
_entity_poly.pdbx_seq_one_letter_code
_entity_poly.pdbx_strand_id
1 'polypeptide(L)'
;MLYQLYQTMTDFAEPFRMFAAAGLRSRPMLGEFGREPIANSMFAALDMIAHTKLIPERPPFRIDQVVSGNMEVSIREEVIAATPFCDLLHFAKSEGSIAQPKVLLVAPISGHFATLLRNTVQTLLRDHDVYITDWKNARDIPVAAGRFAFDDYVDHLVHFLGEIGPPVHMMAVCQPCVPALAAVALMSQDGHPATPQSLTLMGGPVDVRVSPTAVNDLANEHEYEWFEQNLIATVPWRYEG
;
A
#
# COMPACT_ATOMS: atom_id res chain seq x y z
N MET A 1 15.82 -12.54 14.44
CA MET A 1 15.94 -11.81 15.73
C MET A 1 15.70 -10.30 15.60
N LEU A 2 16.09 -9.65 14.50
CA LEU A 2 15.95 -8.19 14.34
C LEU A 2 14.50 -7.70 14.49
N TYR A 3 13.51 -8.42 13.94
CA TYR A 3 12.10 -8.07 14.12
C TYR A 3 11.67 -8.12 15.59
N GLN A 4 12.07 -9.16 16.34
CA GLN A 4 11.75 -9.27 17.77
C GLN A 4 12.40 -8.16 18.59
N LEU A 5 13.66 -7.82 18.29
CA LEU A 5 14.35 -6.70 18.94
C LEU A 5 13.64 -5.37 18.63
N TYR A 6 13.34 -5.12 17.36
CA TYR A 6 12.57 -3.96 16.91
C TYR A 6 11.21 -3.88 17.62
N GLN A 7 10.51 -5.00 17.71
CA GLN A 7 9.20 -5.06 18.36
C GLN A 7 9.31 -4.80 19.87
N THR A 8 10.30 -5.39 20.53
CA THR A 8 10.57 -5.19 21.96
C THR A 8 10.88 -3.72 22.27
N MET A 9 11.71 -3.08 21.44
CA MET A 9 12.01 -1.65 21.58
C MET A 9 10.77 -0.79 21.34
N THR A 10 9.94 -1.16 20.36
CA THR A 10 8.68 -0.46 20.06
C THR A 10 7.69 -0.56 21.23
N ASP A 11 7.57 -1.74 21.83
CA ASP A 11 6.69 -2.00 22.96
C ASP A 11 7.18 -1.29 24.24
N PHE A 12 8.51 -1.28 24.47
CA PHE A 12 9.11 -0.55 25.60
C PHE A 12 8.87 0.97 25.52
N ALA A 13 8.83 1.52 24.31
CA ALA A 13 8.53 2.93 24.08
C ALA A 13 7.03 3.27 24.23
N GLU A 14 6.12 2.29 24.17
CA GLU A 14 4.68 2.53 24.12
C GLU A 14 4.11 3.29 25.34
N PRO A 15 4.49 2.98 26.60
CA PRO A 15 4.03 3.76 27.76
C PRO A 15 4.42 5.24 27.68
N PHE A 16 5.61 5.55 27.16
CA PHE A 16 6.07 6.92 26.98
C PHE A 16 5.25 7.65 25.91
N ARG A 17 4.92 6.97 24.81
CA ARG A 17 4.04 7.52 23.76
C ARG A 17 2.63 7.78 24.28
N MET A 18 2.08 6.84 25.06
CA MET A 18 0.76 6.99 25.68
C MET A 18 0.72 8.17 26.65
N PHE A 19 1.75 8.33 27.48
CA PHE A 19 1.91 9.49 28.35
C PHE A 19 1.99 10.80 27.55
N ALA A 20 2.80 10.82 26.48
CA ALA A 20 2.95 11.99 25.63
C ALA A 20 1.63 12.38 24.93
N ALA A 21 0.91 11.41 24.37
CA ALA A 21 -0.41 11.61 23.77
C ALA A 21 -1.44 12.14 24.78
N ALA A 22 -1.43 11.63 26.02
CA ALA A 22 -2.27 12.14 27.09
C ALA A 22 -1.91 13.60 27.47
N GLY A 23 -0.62 13.91 27.57
CA GLY A 23 -0.14 15.28 27.80
C GLY A 23 -0.61 16.24 26.71
N LEU A 24 -0.48 15.88 25.43
CA LEU A 24 -0.99 16.69 24.31
C LEU A 24 -2.49 16.96 24.40
N ARG A 25 -3.30 15.96 24.79
CA ARG A 25 -4.76 16.13 24.99
C ARG A 25 -5.10 17.09 26.13
N SER A 26 -4.23 17.25 27.12
CA SER A 26 -4.42 18.22 28.21
C SER A 26 -4.03 19.66 27.85
N ARG A 27 -3.34 19.89 26.72
CA ARG A 27 -2.89 21.24 26.30
C ARG A 27 -4.02 22.29 26.30
N PRO A 28 -5.24 22.01 25.81
CA PRO A 28 -6.35 22.98 25.85
C PRO A 28 -6.77 23.36 27.29
N MET A 29 -6.55 22.49 28.27
CA MET A 29 -6.90 22.75 29.68
C MET A 29 -5.98 23.78 30.34
N LEU A 30 -4.81 24.06 29.74
CA LEU A 30 -3.84 25.04 30.27
C LEU A 30 -4.10 26.48 29.79
N GLY A 31 -5.09 26.72 28.93
CA GLY A 31 -5.42 28.07 28.44
C GLY A 31 -4.21 28.79 27.83
N GLU A 32 -4.01 30.07 28.20
CA GLU A 32 -2.89 30.87 27.69
C GLU A 32 -1.51 30.39 28.18
N PHE A 33 -1.44 29.75 29.35
CA PHE A 33 -0.19 29.19 29.88
C PHE A 33 0.36 28.08 28.97
N GLY A 34 -0.53 27.36 28.28
CA GLY A 34 -0.15 26.36 27.27
C GLY A 34 0.48 26.93 25.99
N ARG A 35 0.55 28.26 25.85
CA ARG A 35 1.15 28.98 24.72
C ARG A 35 2.44 29.71 25.08
N GLU A 36 2.84 29.71 26.36
CA GLU A 36 4.13 30.25 26.80
C GLU A 36 5.29 29.49 26.13
N PRO A 37 6.44 30.13 25.83
CA PRO A 37 7.54 29.51 25.10
C PRO A 37 8.00 28.17 25.69
N ILE A 38 8.10 28.09 27.02
CA ILE A 38 8.50 26.86 27.72
C ILE A 38 7.44 25.76 27.56
N ALA A 39 6.16 26.10 27.73
CA ALA A 39 5.07 25.14 27.54
C ALA A 39 4.99 24.67 26.09
N ASN A 40 5.16 25.56 25.11
CA ASN A 40 5.21 25.21 23.71
C ASN A 40 6.37 24.27 23.37
N SER A 41 7.57 24.53 23.88
CA SER A 41 8.72 23.63 23.69
C SER A 41 8.47 22.26 24.31
N MET A 42 7.86 22.21 25.50
CA MET A 42 7.48 20.96 26.15
C MET A 42 6.42 20.19 25.33
N PHE A 43 5.38 20.87 24.84
CA PHE A 43 4.37 20.23 23.99
C PHE A 43 4.93 19.76 22.65
N ALA A 44 5.87 20.50 22.04
CA ALA A 44 6.56 20.05 20.84
C ALA A 44 7.40 18.78 21.10
N ALA A 45 8.07 18.68 22.25
CA ALA A 45 8.79 17.47 22.63
C ALA A 45 7.84 16.28 22.83
N LEU A 46 6.70 16.48 23.49
CA LEU A 46 5.66 15.44 23.63
C LEU A 46 5.09 15.05 22.27
N ASP A 47 4.89 16.01 21.37
CA ASP A 47 4.41 15.76 20.00
C ASP A 47 5.39 14.88 19.22
N MET A 48 6.69 15.15 19.31
CA MET A 48 7.72 14.31 18.71
C MET A 48 7.68 12.89 19.28
N ILE A 49 7.62 12.74 20.61
CA ILE A 49 7.58 11.42 21.27
C ILE A 49 6.34 10.64 20.85
N ALA A 50 5.16 11.27 20.86
CA ALA A 50 3.90 10.63 20.46
C ALA A 50 3.94 10.12 19.01
N HIS A 51 4.61 10.84 18.11
CA HIS A 51 4.75 10.49 16.70
C HIS A 51 5.96 9.59 16.37
N THR A 52 6.73 9.12 17.35
CA THR A 52 7.77 8.09 17.14
C THR A 52 7.19 6.69 16.89
N LYS A 53 5.88 6.56 16.73
CA LYS A 53 5.22 5.29 16.42
C LYS A 53 5.24 5.07 14.91
N LEU A 54 5.78 3.94 14.48
CA LEU A 54 5.55 3.44 13.14
C LEU A 54 4.10 2.98 13.05
N ILE A 55 3.31 3.63 12.19
CA ILE A 55 1.87 3.40 12.07
C ILE A 55 1.68 2.05 11.35
N PRO A 56 1.19 1.00 12.03
CA PRO A 56 1.00 -0.29 11.39
C PRO A 56 -0.33 -0.38 10.62
N GLU A 57 -1.21 0.58 10.83
CA GLU A 57 -2.53 0.65 10.22
C GLU A 57 -2.47 1.46 8.93
N ARG A 58 -3.17 0.96 7.91
CA ARG A 58 -3.30 1.64 6.64
C ARG A 58 -4.01 2.99 6.85
N PRO A 59 -3.41 4.14 6.50
CA PRO A 59 -4.13 5.40 6.54
C PRO A 59 -5.25 5.39 5.47
N PRO A 60 -6.32 6.17 5.63
CA PRO A 60 -7.36 6.28 4.60
C PRO A 60 -6.84 7.01 3.35
N PHE A 61 -7.43 6.78 2.17
CA PHE A 61 -7.08 7.58 0.99
C PHE A 61 -7.55 9.03 1.10
N ARG A 62 -8.65 9.30 1.82
CA ARG A 62 -9.21 10.67 1.99
C ARG A 62 -9.44 11.37 0.65
N ILE A 63 -10.00 10.62 -0.30
CA ILE A 63 -10.43 11.15 -1.60
C ILE A 63 -11.95 11.18 -1.54
N ASP A 64 -12.51 12.28 -1.04
CA ASP A 64 -13.96 12.42 -0.88
C ASP A 64 -14.62 12.91 -2.19
N GLN A 65 -13.89 13.71 -2.98
CA GLN A 65 -14.36 14.32 -4.23
C GLN A 65 -13.22 14.51 -5.23
N VAL A 66 -13.54 14.48 -6.52
CA VAL A 66 -12.62 14.76 -7.64
C VAL A 66 -13.31 15.56 -8.73
N VAL A 67 -12.54 16.35 -9.48
CA VAL A 67 -13.03 16.98 -10.70
C VAL A 67 -12.94 15.98 -11.86
N SER A 68 -14.08 15.65 -12.46
CA SER A 68 -14.21 14.74 -13.61
C SER A 68 -14.84 15.52 -14.75
N GLY A 69 -14.07 15.85 -15.79
CA GLY A 69 -14.48 16.84 -16.79
C GLY A 69 -14.65 18.23 -16.17
N ASN A 70 -15.88 18.78 -16.23
CA ASN A 70 -16.21 20.09 -15.67
C ASN A 70 -17.08 20.01 -14.40
N MET A 71 -17.20 18.83 -13.79
CA MET A 71 -18.04 18.61 -12.61
C MET A 71 -17.22 18.04 -11.46
N GLU A 72 -17.58 18.45 -10.25
CA GLU A 72 -17.09 17.83 -9.03
C GLU A 72 -17.98 16.63 -8.69
N VAL A 73 -17.35 15.48 -8.47
CA VAL A 73 -18.01 14.18 -8.29
C VAL A 73 -17.55 13.59 -6.98
N SER A 74 -18.48 13.11 -6.16
CA SER A 74 -18.13 12.44 -4.90
C SER A 74 -17.62 11.03 -5.16
N ILE A 75 -16.66 10.61 -4.33
CA ILE A 75 -16.00 9.31 -4.41
C ILE A 75 -16.29 8.50 -3.15
N ARG A 76 -16.58 7.21 -3.32
CA ARG A 76 -16.73 6.22 -2.26
C ARG A 76 -15.73 5.09 -2.46
N GLU A 77 -14.98 4.75 -1.41
CA GLU A 77 -14.14 3.55 -1.38
C GLU A 77 -15.02 2.31 -1.18
N GLU A 78 -14.89 1.32 -2.06
CA GLU A 78 -15.60 0.03 -2.01
C GLU A 78 -14.62 -1.13 -2.13
N VAL A 79 -14.86 -2.21 -1.41
CA VAL A 79 -14.12 -3.47 -1.58
C VAL A 79 -14.92 -4.34 -2.55
N ILE A 80 -14.37 -4.58 -3.74
CA ILE A 80 -15.04 -5.37 -4.79
C ILE A 80 -14.73 -6.86 -4.64
N ALA A 81 -13.48 -7.18 -4.31
CA ALA A 81 -13.04 -8.52 -4.03
C ALA A 81 -12.05 -8.50 -2.86
N ALA A 82 -12.05 -9.54 -2.04
CA ALA A 82 -11.18 -9.67 -0.90
C ALA A 82 -10.58 -11.06 -0.86
N THR A 83 -9.26 -11.12 -0.69
CA THR A 83 -8.49 -12.33 -0.42
C THR A 83 -7.83 -12.19 0.95
N PRO A 84 -7.27 -13.27 1.54
CA PRO A 84 -6.46 -13.14 2.75
C PRO A 84 -5.27 -12.18 2.60
N PHE A 85 -4.76 -11.98 1.37
CA PHE A 85 -3.54 -11.22 1.10
C PHE A 85 -3.78 -9.81 0.56
N CYS A 86 -4.91 -9.57 -0.09
CA CYS A 86 -5.15 -8.33 -0.83
C CYS A 86 -6.64 -8.04 -0.95
N ASP A 87 -7.01 -6.78 -0.77
CA ASP A 87 -8.32 -6.26 -1.11
C ASP A 87 -8.23 -5.51 -2.45
N LEU A 88 -9.19 -5.77 -3.34
CA LEU A 88 -9.40 -4.99 -4.55
C LEU A 88 -10.35 -3.84 -4.22
N LEU A 89 -9.81 -2.64 -4.18
CA LEU A 89 -10.59 -1.44 -3.90
C LEU A 89 -11.05 -0.77 -5.19
N HIS A 90 -12.27 -0.26 -5.18
CA HIS A 90 -12.86 0.57 -6.22
C HIS A 90 -13.23 1.93 -5.66
N PHE A 91 -12.88 2.99 -6.40
CA PHE A 91 -13.23 4.35 -6.05
C PHE A 91 -14.48 4.76 -6.85
N ALA A 92 -15.63 4.31 -6.37
CA ALA A 92 -16.91 4.50 -7.02
C ALA A 92 -17.31 5.98 -7.04
N LYS A 93 -17.65 6.46 -8.24
CA LYS A 93 -18.22 7.81 -8.46
C LYS A 93 -19.72 7.82 -8.16
N SER A 94 -20.26 8.99 -7.82
CA SER A 94 -21.71 9.15 -7.60
C SER A 94 -22.54 8.67 -8.79
N GLU A 95 -23.72 8.11 -8.51
CA GLU A 95 -24.66 7.64 -9.53
C GLU A 95 -24.95 8.73 -10.59
N GLY A 96 -25.07 8.30 -11.85
CA GLY A 96 -25.27 9.20 -12.98
C GLY A 96 -23.99 9.85 -13.54
N SER A 97 -22.82 9.55 -12.96
CA SER A 97 -21.53 9.95 -13.54
C SER A 97 -21.32 9.28 -14.91
N ILE A 98 -20.60 9.99 -15.78
CA ILE A 98 -20.26 9.49 -17.12
C ILE A 98 -19.37 8.25 -16.98
N ALA A 99 -19.71 7.19 -17.71
CA ALA A 99 -18.89 5.97 -17.77
C ALA A 99 -17.50 6.28 -18.33
N GLN A 100 -16.47 5.78 -17.66
CA GLN A 100 -15.07 6.00 -18.02
C GLN A 100 -14.32 4.68 -18.18
N PRO A 101 -13.19 4.67 -18.90
CA PRO A 101 -12.35 3.48 -19.03
C PRO A 101 -11.88 2.99 -17.65
N LYS A 102 -12.00 1.69 -17.41
CA LYS A 102 -11.54 1.08 -16.17
C LYS A 102 -10.03 0.95 -16.16
N VAL A 103 -9.40 1.22 -15.02
CA VAL A 103 -7.97 1.00 -14.81
C VAL A 103 -7.73 0.27 -13.50
N LEU A 104 -6.97 -0.82 -13.56
CA LEU A 104 -6.37 -1.47 -12.40
C LEU A 104 -4.99 -0.85 -12.14
N LEU A 105 -4.86 -0.09 -11.06
CA LEU A 105 -3.60 0.38 -10.53
C LEU A 105 -3.05 -0.67 -9.56
N VAL A 106 -1.93 -1.29 -9.91
CA VAL A 106 -1.27 -2.28 -9.03
C VAL A 106 -0.26 -1.56 -8.15
N ALA A 107 -0.61 -1.42 -6.87
CA ALA A 107 0.26 -0.85 -5.87
C ALA A 107 1.38 -1.84 -5.48
N PRO A 108 2.60 -1.35 -5.19
CA PRO A 108 3.69 -2.19 -4.70
C PRO A 108 3.38 -2.72 -3.30
N ILE A 109 3.79 -3.97 -3.04
CA ILE A 109 3.88 -4.49 -1.67
C ILE A 109 5.02 -3.75 -0.93
N SER A 110 6.09 -3.43 -1.66
CA SER A 110 7.20 -2.61 -1.19
C SER A 110 6.80 -1.13 -1.11
N GLY A 111 6.30 -0.69 0.04
CA GLY A 111 5.84 0.70 0.19
C GLY A 111 4.90 0.96 1.35
N HIS A 112 4.76 0.00 2.27
CA HIS A 112 3.86 0.08 3.42
C HIS A 112 2.39 -0.06 3.05
N PHE A 113 1.82 0.86 2.26
CA PHE A 113 0.39 0.87 1.92
C PHE A 113 0.10 1.41 0.52
N ALA A 114 -1.00 0.96 -0.10
CA ALA A 114 -1.46 1.45 -1.40
C ALA A 114 -1.74 2.97 -1.39
N THR A 115 -1.98 3.56 -0.22
CA THR A 115 -2.13 5.01 -0.04
C THR A 115 -0.92 5.84 -0.42
N LEU A 116 0.27 5.25 -0.61
CA LEU A 116 1.38 5.97 -1.24
C LEU A 116 1.02 6.46 -2.65
N LEU A 117 0.13 5.74 -3.33
CA LEU A 117 -0.38 6.10 -4.65
C LEU A 117 -1.64 6.98 -4.58
N ARG A 118 -1.98 7.58 -3.42
CA ARG A 118 -3.16 8.46 -3.27
C ARG A 118 -3.23 9.54 -4.35
N ASN A 119 -2.13 10.24 -4.60
CA ASN A 119 -2.10 11.30 -5.61
C ASN A 119 -2.26 10.74 -7.03
N THR A 120 -1.73 9.55 -7.30
CA THR A 120 -1.93 8.83 -8.56
C THR A 120 -3.40 8.46 -8.73
N VAL A 121 -4.05 7.88 -7.72
CA VAL A 121 -5.48 7.57 -7.71
C VAL A 121 -6.30 8.83 -7.98
N GLN A 122 -6.04 9.92 -7.25
CA GLN A 122 -6.76 11.18 -7.42
C GLN A 122 -6.60 11.77 -8.83
N THR A 123 -5.44 11.57 -9.46
CA THR A 123 -5.18 12.03 -10.83
C THR A 123 -5.91 11.14 -11.84
N LEU A 124 -5.83 9.82 -11.72
CA LEU A 124 -6.51 8.87 -12.62
C LEU A 124 -8.03 9.02 -12.55
N LEU A 125 -8.57 9.26 -11.36
CA LEU A 125 -10.00 9.46 -11.10
C LEU A 125 -10.62 10.63 -11.87
N ARG A 126 -9.83 11.51 -12.49
CA ARG A 126 -10.39 12.56 -13.36
C ARG A 126 -10.96 11.98 -14.66
N ASP A 127 -10.31 10.95 -15.19
CA ASP A 127 -10.56 10.44 -16.54
C ASP A 127 -10.84 8.92 -16.59
N HIS A 128 -10.70 8.22 -15.47
CA HIS A 128 -10.85 6.76 -15.38
C HIS A 128 -11.76 6.31 -14.23
N ASP A 129 -12.29 5.10 -14.39
CA ASP A 129 -12.88 4.31 -13.31
C ASP A 129 -11.78 3.48 -12.62
N VAL A 130 -11.42 3.82 -11.38
CA VAL A 130 -10.14 3.40 -10.78
C VAL A 130 -10.32 2.28 -9.77
N TYR A 131 -9.54 1.22 -9.98
CA TYR A 131 -9.39 0.08 -9.07
C TYR A 131 -7.94 0.04 -8.58
N ILE A 132 -7.69 -0.36 -7.33
CA ILE A 132 -6.33 -0.50 -6.79
C ILE A 132 -6.19 -1.76 -5.96
N THR A 133 -5.04 -2.43 -6.06
CA THR A 133 -4.67 -3.52 -5.15
C THR A 133 -4.21 -2.96 -3.82
N ASP A 134 -4.81 -3.37 -2.71
CA ASP A 134 -4.42 -2.99 -1.36
C ASP A 134 -3.94 -4.21 -0.56
N TRP A 135 -2.62 -4.38 -0.52
CA TRP A 135 -1.96 -5.54 0.09
C TRP A 135 -2.00 -5.47 1.61
N LYS A 136 -2.34 -6.59 2.24
CA LYS A 136 -2.40 -6.74 3.69
C LYS A 136 -1.00 -6.99 4.25
N ASN A 137 -0.78 -6.53 5.48
CA ASN A 137 0.48 -6.77 6.17
C ASN A 137 0.61 -8.25 6.50
N ALA A 138 1.68 -8.89 6.03
CA ALA A 138 1.90 -10.34 6.20
C ALA A 138 1.82 -10.82 7.66
N ARG A 139 2.17 -9.97 8.64
CA ARG A 139 2.07 -10.33 10.06
C ARG A 139 0.62 -10.57 10.50
N ASP A 140 -0.33 -9.91 9.86
CA ASP A 140 -1.75 -9.91 10.21
C ASP A 140 -2.52 -10.93 9.35
N ILE A 141 -1.83 -11.80 8.60
CA ILE A 141 -2.42 -12.84 7.75
C ILE A 141 -2.17 -14.21 8.41
N PRO A 142 -3.21 -14.99 8.76
CA PRO A 142 -3.04 -16.31 9.36
C PRO A 142 -2.18 -17.26 8.51
N VAL A 143 -1.30 -18.03 9.14
CA VAL A 143 -0.53 -19.10 8.45
C VAL A 143 -1.46 -20.10 7.72
N ALA A 144 -2.67 -20.31 8.25
CA ALA A 144 -3.69 -21.17 7.62
C ALA A 144 -4.21 -20.64 6.27
N ALA A 145 -3.99 -19.36 5.94
CA ALA A 145 -4.33 -18.78 4.65
C ALA A 145 -3.40 -19.25 3.51
N GLY A 146 -2.31 -19.94 3.86
CA GLY A 146 -1.38 -20.51 2.88
C GLY A 146 -0.13 -19.66 2.68
N ARG A 147 0.59 -19.96 1.61
CA ARG A 147 1.80 -19.24 1.21
C ARG A 147 1.45 -18.10 0.26
N PHE A 148 2.37 -17.15 0.13
CA PHE A 148 2.31 -16.11 -0.88
C PHE A 148 3.69 -15.95 -1.50
N ALA A 149 3.82 -16.40 -2.74
CA ALA A 149 5.00 -16.34 -3.58
C ALA A 149 4.72 -15.50 -4.84
N PHE A 150 5.63 -15.56 -5.80
CA PHE A 150 5.56 -14.74 -7.01
C PHE A 150 4.38 -15.11 -7.92
N ASP A 151 4.14 -16.41 -8.10
CA ASP A 151 3.00 -16.96 -8.82
C ASP A 151 1.67 -16.61 -8.15
N ASP A 152 1.59 -16.66 -6.81
CA ASP A 152 0.41 -16.19 -6.09
C ASP A 152 0.11 -14.72 -6.40
N TYR A 153 1.12 -13.84 -6.46
CA TYR A 153 0.93 -12.45 -6.88
C TYR A 153 0.31 -12.40 -8.28
N VAL A 154 0.91 -13.10 -9.25
CA VAL A 154 0.43 -13.15 -10.64
C VAL A 154 -1.03 -13.60 -10.70
N ASP A 155 -1.39 -14.65 -9.97
CA ASP A 155 -2.75 -15.18 -9.91
C ASP A 155 -3.75 -14.18 -9.31
N HIS A 156 -3.36 -13.40 -8.30
CA HIS A 156 -4.20 -12.32 -7.77
C HIS A 156 -4.48 -11.26 -8.84
N LEU A 157 -3.51 -10.92 -9.68
CA LEU A 157 -3.71 -9.95 -10.75
C LEU A 157 -4.66 -10.48 -11.82
N VAL A 158 -4.51 -11.75 -12.21
CA VAL A 158 -5.43 -12.42 -13.15
C VAL A 158 -6.85 -12.46 -12.58
N HIS A 159 -6.99 -12.86 -11.32
CA HIS A 159 -8.26 -12.91 -10.61
C HIS A 159 -8.94 -11.53 -10.57
N PHE A 160 -8.23 -10.48 -10.12
CA PHE A 160 -8.78 -9.13 -10.03
C PHE A 160 -9.14 -8.51 -11.38
N LEU A 161 -8.37 -8.79 -12.43
CA LEU A 161 -8.76 -8.40 -13.79
C LEU A 161 -10.07 -9.09 -14.22
N GLY A 162 -10.25 -10.35 -13.82
CA GLY A 162 -11.52 -11.09 -13.98
C GLY A 162 -12.69 -10.44 -13.25
N GLU A 163 -12.51 -10.05 -11.98
CA GLU A 163 -13.53 -9.38 -11.17
C GLU A 163 -13.93 -8.00 -11.75
N ILE A 164 -12.97 -7.23 -12.25
CA ILE A 164 -13.23 -5.93 -12.89
C ILE A 164 -13.98 -6.12 -14.22
N GLY A 165 -13.57 -7.12 -15.01
CA GLY A 165 -14.12 -7.45 -16.31
C GLY A 165 -13.74 -6.48 -17.44
N PRO A 166 -13.70 -6.96 -18.70
CA PRO A 166 -13.28 -6.15 -19.85
C PRO A 166 -14.31 -5.07 -20.22
N PRO A 167 -13.89 -3.98 -20.89
CA PRO A 167 -12.50 -3.58 -21.15
C PRO A 167 -11.86 -2.95 -19.90
N VAL A 168 -10.59 -3.28 -19.65
CA VAL A 168 -9.80 -2.75 -18.54
C VAL A 168 -8.36 -2.49 -18.97
N HIS A 169 -7.76 -1.44 -18.44
CA HIS A 169 -6.33 -1.14 -18.57
C HIS A 169 -5.59 -1.48 -17.28
N MET A 170 -4.31 -1.81 -17.36
CA MET A 170 -3.50 -2.13 -16.19
C MET A 170 -2.29 -1.20 -16.08
N MET A 171 -2.04 -0.69 -14.88
CA MET A 171 -0.90 0.16 -14.57
C MET A 171 -0.17 -0.40 -13.34
N ALA A 172 1.09 -0.78 -13.49
CA ALA A 172 1.91 -1.33 -12.42
C ALA A 172 3.03 -0.35 -12.05
N VAL A 173 3.28 -0.16 -10.75
CA VAL A 173 4.22 0.86 -10.25
C VAL A 173 5.30 0.25 -9.37
N CYS A 174 6.57 0.34 -9.80
CA CYS A 174 7.74 -0.20 -9.10
C CYS A 174 7.78 -1.75 -9.11
N GLN A 175 7.82 -2.39 -7.93
CA GLN A 175 7.90 -3.85 -7.75
C GLN A 175 6.87 -4.68 -8.55
N PRO A 176 5.60 -4.26 -8.73
CA PRO A 176 4.59 -5.00 -9.47
C PRO A 176 4.81 -5.07 -10.98
N CYS A 177 5.77 -4.34 -11.55
CA CYS A 177 5.98 -4.34 -13.00
C CYS A 177 6.26 -5.76 -13.54
N VAL A 178 7.06 -6.55 -12.83
CA VAL A 178 7.39 -7.93 -13.21
C VAL A 178 6.18 -8.87 -13.13
N PRO A 179 5.45 -8.98 -11.99
CA PRO A 179 4.27 -9.85 -11.92
C PRO A 179 3.14 -9.37 -12.84
N ALA A 180 2.97 -8.07 -13.06
CA ALA A 180 1.98 -7.56 -14.02
C ALA A 180 2.33 -7.96 -15.47
N LEU A 181 3.60 -7.88 -15.86
CA LEU A 181 4.06 -8.35 -17.16
C LEU A 181 3.84 -9.86 -17.33
N ALA A 182 4.14 -10.65 -16.29
CA ALA A 182 3.91 -12.09 -16.29
C ALA A 182 2.40 -12.43 -16.40
N ALA A 183 1.55 -11.76 -15.63
CA ALA A 183 0.09 -11.95 -15.68
C ALA A 183 -0.46 -11.68 -17.08
N VAL A 184 -0.10 -10.54 -17.69
CA VAL A 184 -0.56 -10.20 -19.04
C VAL A 184 -0.04 -11.20 -20.08
N ALA A 185 1.21 -11.67 -19.95
CA ALA A 185 1.76 -12.67 -20.86
C ALA A 185 1.00 -14.01 -20.78
N LEU A 186 0.73 -14.50 -19.57
CA LEU A 186 -0.05 -15.72 -19.34
C LEU A 186 -1.48 -15.58 -19.88
N MET A 187 -2.17 -14.51 -19.50
CA MET A 187 -3.53 -14.23 -19.96
C MET A 187 -3.62 -14.13 -21.48
N SER A 188 -2.62 -13.50 -22.13
CA SER A 188 -2.55 -13.39 -23.59
C SER A 188 -2.32 -14.74 -24.26
N GLN A 189 -1.45 -15.57 -23.69
CA GLN A 189 -1.18 -16.93 -24.18
C GLN A 189 -2.45 -17.80 -24.13
N ASP A 190 -3.23 -17.68 -23.06
CA ASP A 190 -4.45 -18.47 -22.85
C ASP A 190 -5.68 -17.89 -23.56
N GLY A 191 -5.56 -16.73 -24.21
CA GLY A 191 -6.70 -16.03 -24.80
C GLY A 191 -7.75 -15.61 -23.77
N HIS A 192 -7.30 -15.29 -22.55
CA HIS A 192 -8.18 -14.99 -21.43
C HIS A 192 -9.04 -13.75 -21.73
N PRO A 193 -10.37 -13.80 -21.54
CA PRO A 193 -11.27 -12.71 -21.96
C PRO A 193 -11.06 -11.41 -21.18
N ALA A 194 -10.53 -11.49 -19.97
CA ALA A 194 -10.21 -10.32 -19.13
C ALA A 194 -8.78 -9.77 -19.33
N THR A 195 -8.04 -10.23 -20.34
CA THR A 195 -6.70 -9.67 -20.65
C THR A 195 -6.81 -8.15 -20.83
N PRO A 196 -5.97 -7.34 -20.16
CA PRO A 196 -6.11 -5.90 -20.21
C PRO A 196 -5.79 -5.37 -21.61
N GLN A 197 -6.51 -4.33 -22.03
CA GLN A 197 -6.35 -3.66 -23.32
C GLN A 197 -4.98 -2.98 -23.46
N SER A 198 -4.39 -2.54 -22.34
CA SER A 198 -3.02 -2.05 -22.31
C SER A 198 -2.38 -2.34 -20.95
N LEU A 199 -1.05 -2.44 -20.96
CA LEU A 199 -0.21 -2.55 -19.78
C LEU A 199 0.76 -1.38 -19.72
N THR A 200 0.73 -0.62 -18.63
CA THR A 200 1.68 0.45 -18.34
C THR A 200 2.59 0.03 -17.19
N LEU A 201 3.91 0.05 -17.42
CA LEU A 201 4.92 -0.26 -16.42
C LEU A 201 5.65 1.02 -16.00
N MET A 202 5.54 1.41 -14.72
CA MET A 202 6.10 2.66 -14.20
C MET A 202 7.19 2.40 -13.17
N GLY A 203 8.43 2.70 -13.52
CA GLY A 203 9.55 2.75 -12.56
C GLY A 203 9.91 1.40 -11.93
N GLY A 204 9.57 0.28 -12.56
CA GLY A 204 9.97 -1.06 -12.12
C GLY A 204 10.98 -1.69 -13.08
N PRO A 205 12.02 -2.39 -12.58
CA PRO A 205 13.02 -3.02 -13.44
C PRO A 205 12.42 -4.25 -14.13
N VAL A 206 12.61 -4.35 -15.45
CA VAL A 206 12.25 -5.54 -16.24
C VAL A 206 13.51 -6.34 -16.57
N ASP A 207 14.49 -5.70 -17.21
CA ASP A 207 15.84 -6.26 -17.37
C ASP A 207 16.78 -5.60 -16.34
N VAL A 208 17.10 -6.36 -15.28
CA VAL A 208 17.94 -5.89 -14.17
C VAL A 208 19.40 -5.63 -14.55
N ARG A 209 19.82 -6.01 -15.77
CA ARG A 209 21.17 -5.74 -16.29
C ARG A 209 21.30 -4.34 -16.90
N VAL A 210 20.18 -3.69 -17.22
CA VAL A 210 20.16 -2.39 -17.90
C VAL A 210 19.79 -1.31 -16.88
N SER A 211 20.62 -0.27 -16.78
CA SER A 211 20.43 0.86 -15.84
C SER A 211 20.23 0.41 -14.39
N PRO A 212 21.18 -0.36 -13.81
CA PRO A 212 21.07 -0.84 -12.44
C PRO A 212 20.97 0.32 -11.44
N THR A 213 20.23 0.07 -10.37
CA THR A 213 20.07 0.96 -9.22
C THR A 213 20.75 0.34 -8.00
N ALA A 214 20.83 1.09 -6.89
CA ALA A 214 21.36 0.58 -5.63
C ALA A 214 20.65 -0.71 -5.14
N VAL A 215 19.38 -0.91 -5.51
CA VAL A 215 18.66 -2.16 -5.21
C VAL A 215 19.24 -3.34 -6.00
N ASN A 216 19.62 -3.10 -7.27
CA ASN A 216 20.25 -4.10 -8.10
C ASN A 216 21.68 -4.40 -7.64
N ASP A 217 22.42 -3.37 -7.23
CA ASP A 217 23.79 -3.54 -6.70
C ASP A 217 23.77 -4.46 -5.47
N LEU A 218 22.91 -4.16 -4.50
CA LEU A 218 22.74 -5.00 -3.32
C LEU A 218 22.36 -6.45 -3.70
N ALA A 219 21.42 -6.61 -4.65
CA ALA A 219 20.99 -7.93 -5.12
C ALA A 219 22.11 -8.75 -5.78
N ASN A 220 23.10 -8.10 -6.41
CA ASN A 220 24.22 -8.77 -7.08
C ASN A 220 25.45 -8.96 -6.16
N GLU A 221 25.55 -8.21 -5.06
CA GLU A 221 26.66 -8.30 -4.10
C GLU A 221 26.57 -9.50 -3.15
N HIS A 222 25.39 -10.14 -3.06
CA HIS A 222 25.11 -11.18 -2.09
C HIS A 222 24.43 -12.39 -2.74
N GLU A 223 24.79 -13.58 -2.26
CA GLU A 223 24.10 -14.83 -2.62
C GLU A 223 22.71 -14.89 -1.96
N TYR A 224 21.84 -15.75 -2.48
CA TYR A 224 20.47 -15.93 -2.00
C TYR A 224 20.40 -16.20 -0.48
N GLU A 225 21.28 -17.06 0.04
CA GLU A 225 21.30 -17.45 1.46
C GLU A 225 21.57 -16.26 2.38
N TRP A 226 22.32 -15.26 1.91
CA TRP A 226 22.55 -14.04 2.68
C TRP A 226 21.24 -13.27 2.88
N PHE A 227 20.41 -13.16 1.85
CA PHE A 227 19.11 -12.50 1.95
C PHE A 227 18.17 -13.26 2.89
N GLU A 228 18.16 -14.59 2.81
CA GLU A 228 17.38 -15.44 3.70
C GLU A 228 17.76 -15.22 5.18
N GLN A 229 19.07 -15.11 5.46
CA GLN A 229 19.57 -14.94 6.83
C GLN A 229 19.40 -13.51 7.38
N ASN A 230 19.44 -12.48 6.52
CA ASN A 230 19.51 -11.08 6.94
C ASN A 230 18.24 -10.27 6.70
N LEU A 231 17.51 -10.53 5.60
CA LEU A 231 16.36 -9.72 5.18
C LEU A 231 15.01 -10.43 5.35
N ILE A 232 15.01 -11.73 5.68
CA ILE A 232 13.79 -12.48 6.02
C ILE A 232 13.69 -12.61 7.54
N ALA A 233 12.51 -12.32 8.08
CA ALA A 233 12.24 -12.44 9.51
C ALA A 233 10.91 -13.17 9.76
N THR A 234 10.91 -14.03 10.78
CA THR A 234 9.69 -14.63 11.30
C THR A 234 8.90 -13.60 12.10
N VAL A 235 7.60 -13.54 11.83
CA VAL A 235 6.64 -12.74 12.57
C VAL A 235 6.56 -13.22 14.03
N PRO A 236 6.52 -12.33 15.04
CA PRO A 236 6.36 -12.75 16.43
C PRO A 236 5.02 -13.45 16.68
N TRP A 237 5.03 -14.50 17.51
CA TRP A 237 3.91 -15.40 17.83
C TRP A 237 2.58 -14.75 18.27
N ARG A 238 2.61 -13.46 18.61
CA ARG A 238 1.43 -12.70 19.04
C ARG A 238 0.55 -12.20 17.89
N TYR A 239 1.08 -12.25 16.66
CA TYR A 239 0.35 -11.93 15.45
C TYR A 239 -0.12 -13.22 14.77
N GLU A 240 -1.01 -13.11 13.78
CA GLU A 240 -1.65 -14.29 13.15
C GLU A 240 -0.73 -15.01 12.14
N GLY A 241 0.21 -14.28 11.53
CA GLY A 241 1.16 -14.80 10.53
C GLY A 241 2.48 -15.35 11.06
#